data_AF-A0A6S7HX24-F1
#
_entry.id   AF-A0A6S7HX24-F1
#
_cell.length_a   1.000
_cell.length_b   1.000
_cell.length_c   1.000
_cell.angle_alpha   90.00
_cell.angle_beta   90.00
_cell.angle_gamma   90.00
#
_symmetry.space_group_name_H-M   'P 1'
#
loop_
_entity.id
_entity.type
_entity.pdbx_description
1 polymer ?
#
loop_
_entity_poly.entity_id
_entity_poly.type
_entity_poly.pdbx_seq_one_letter_code
_entity_poly.pdbx_strand_id
1 'polypeptide(L)'
;VSFDVNVTATSCKHGNKSQFELSASSFGRVQVDLDIICKCDCESFGIPDSPTCNGNGSLVCGNCECDEGWSGEFCQCDAQQFSDITTDKCKSSNETGALICSGNGECKCGVCRCKLVPFHHHLKQ
;
A
#
# COMPACT_ATOMS: atom_id res chain seq x y z
N VAL A 1 5.80 -6.53 49.48
CA VAL A 1 6.18 -5.32 48.71
C VAL A 1 5.98 -5.66 47.25
N SER A 2 5.40 -4.76 46.47
CA SER A 2 5.13 -4.95 45.05
C SER A 2 5.64 -3.73 44.30
N PHE A 3 6.12 -3.94 43.07
CA PHE A 3 6.61 -2.89 42.19
C PHE A 3 5.89 -3.01 40.86
N ASP A 4 5.37 -1.90 40.36
CA ASP A 4 4.75 -1.81 39.03
C ASP A 4 5.75 -1.15 38.07
N VAL A 5 5.97 -1.79 36.92
CA VAL A 5 6.90 -1.31 35.90
C VAL A 5 6.14 -1.25 34.58
N ASN A 6 6.19 -0.09 33.92
CA ASN A 6 5.60 0.10 32.60
C ASN A 6 6.70 0.29 31.56
N VAL A 7 6.61 -0.46 30.45
CA VAL A 7 7.61 -0.47 29.39
C VAL A 7 6.93 -0.13 28.07
N THR A 8 7.37 0.93 27.42
CA THR A 8 6.80 1.40 26.16
C THR A 8 7.88 1.45 25.09
N ALA A 9 7.67 0.72 23.99
CA ALA A 9 8.51 0.84 22.81
C ALA A 9 8.12 2.12 22.03
N THR A 10 9.10 2.98 21.76
CA THR A 10 8.87 4.25 21.02
C THR A 10 9.12 4.11 19.51
N SER A 11 9.80 3.06 19.09
CA SER A 11 10.11 2.79 17.68
C SER A 11 10.40 1.31 17.45
N CYS A 12 10.18 0.86 16.22
CA CYS A 12 10.53 -0.47 15.76
C CYS A 12 11.99 -0.49 15.28
N LYS A 13 12.91 -1.02 16.10
CA LYS A 13 14.29 -1.28 15.66
C LYS A 13 14.37 -2.66 15.03
N HIS A 14 14.57 -2.71 13.72
CA HIS A 14 14.80 -3.98 13.03
C HIS A 14 16.11 -4.61 13.50
N GLY A 15 16.06 -5.89 13.90
CA GLY A 15 17.24 -6.75 14.01
C GLY A 15 17.85 -6.96 15.40
N ASN A 16 17.37 -6.31 16.47
CA ASN A 16 17.95 -6.52 17.80
C ASN A 16 16.87 -6.86 18.85
N LYS A 17 16.93 -8.09 19.38
CA LYS A 17 16.30 -8.42 20.66
C LYS A 17 16.85 -7.45 21.70
N SER A 18 15.95 -6.74 22.37
CA SER A 18 16.34 -5.76 23.38
C SER A 18 16.23 -6.39 24.75
N GLN A 19 17.26 -6.28 25.56
CA GLN A 19 17.30 -6.86 26.90
C GLN A 19 17.75 -5.79 27.89
N PHE A 20 17.12 -5.75 29.06
CA PHE A 20 17.56 -4.93 30.18
C PHE A 20 17.35 -5.66 31.50
N GLU A 21 18.01 -5.21 32.56
CA GLU A 21 17.92 -5.80 33.90
C GLU A 21 17.30 -4.79 34.87
N LEU A 22 16.36 -5.26 35.68
CA LEU A 22 15.82 -4.54 36.82
C LEU A 22 16.47 -5.10 38.07
N SER A 23 17.16 -4.27 38.85
CA SER A 23 17.81 -4.69 40.08
C SER A 23 17.31 -3.87 41.27
N ALA A 24 17.01 -4.54 42.37
CA ALA A 24 16.70 -3.89 43.65
C ALA A 24 17.60 -4.48 44.73
N SER A 25 18.35 -3.61 45.43
CA SER A 25 19.46 -3.99 46.31
C SER A 25 19.10 -5.03 47.38
N SER A 26 17.85 -5.05 47.83
CA SER A 26 17.35 -5.98 48.86
C SER A 26 16.53 -7.15 48.31
N PHE A 27 16.27 -7.19 47.00
CA PHE A 27 15.32 -8.12 46.39
C PHE A 27 15.87 -8.89 45.17
N GLY A 28 17.08 -8.58 44.72
CA GLY A 28 17.75 -9.31 43.63
C GLY A 28 17.60 -8.63 42.27
N ARG A 29 17.66 -9.43 41.20
CA ARG A 29 17.72 -8.97 39.81
C ARG A 29 16.73 -9.75 38.94
N VAL A 30 16.14 -9.05 37.96
CA VAL A 30 15.20 -9.58 36.98
C VAL A 30 15.65 -9.16 35.60
N GLN A 31 15.89 -10.14 34.73
CA GLN A 31 16.16 -9.89 33.32
C GLN A 31 14.85 -9.78 32.55
N VAL A 32 14.73 -8.75 31.71
CA VAL A 32 13.58 -8.51 30.85
C VAL A 32 14.04 -8.60 29.40
N ASP A 33 13.52 -9.60 28.69
CA ASP A 33 13.71 -9.77 27.25
C ASP A 33 12.51 -9.17 26.52
N LEU A 34 12.78 -8.22 25.62
CA LEU A 34 11.78 -7.56 24.79
C LEU A 34 11.82 -8.11 23.37
N ASP A 35 10.68 -8.62 22.93
CA ASP A 35 10.38 -8.91 21.54
C ASP A 35 9.33 -7.90 21.04
N ILE A 36 9.73 -7.00 20.16
CA ILE A 36 8.86 -5.93 19.66
C ILE A 36 8.25 -6.42 18.35
N ILE A 37 6.93 -6.64 18.35
CA ILE A 37 6.17 -7.04 17.18
C ILE A 37 6.04 -5.83 16.24
N CYS A 38 6.73 -5.88 15.11
CA CYS A 38 6.83 -4.77 14.15
C CYS A 38 6.32 -5.09 12.74
N LYS A 39 6.05 -6.37 12.44
CA LYS A 39 5.56 -6.83 11.15
C LYS A 39 4.20 -7.48 11.31
N CYS A 40 3.41 -7.44 10.24
CA CYS A 40 2.22 -8.27 10.15
C CYS A 40 2.59 -9.68 9.67
N ASP A 41 1.92 -10.71 10.20
CA ASP A 41 2.19 -12.10 9.79
C ASP A 41 2.02 -12.31 8.27
N CYS A 42 1.08 -11.60 7.65
CA CYS A 42 0.82 -11.65 6.21
C CYS A 42 1.96 -11.09 5.34
N GLU A 43 2.87 -10.28 5.88
CA GLU A 43 4.02 -9.75 5.13
C GLU A 43 5.03 -10.86 4.78
N SER A 44 5.00 -11.97 5.52
CA SER A 44 5.92 -13.10 5.31
C SER A 44 5.52 -14.00 4.15
N PHE A 45 4.30 -13.87 3.64
CA PHE A 45 3.70 -14.77 2.64
C PHE A 45 3.23 -14.02 1.39
N GLY A 46 3.98 -12.99 0.99
CA GLY A 46 3.73 -12.31 -0.28
C GLY A 46 3.70 -13.31 -1.44
N ILE A 47 2.71 -13.18 -2.33
CA ILE A 47 2.63 -13.98 -3.55
C ILE A 47 3.32 -13.17 -4.66
N PRO A 48 4.56 -13.52 -5.06
CA PRO A 48 5.23 -12.83 -6.15
C PRO A 48 4.52 -13.09 -7.48
N ASP A 49 4.70 -12.19 -8.45
CA ASP A 49 4.10 -12.25 -9.78
C ASP A 49 2.59 -12.56 -9.73
N SER A 50 1.89 -11.99 -8.76
CA SER A 50 0.52 -12.36 -8.46
C SER A 50 -0.39 -11.97 -9.64
N PRO A 51 -1.29 -12.86 -10.10
CA PRO A 51 -2.28 -12.52 -11.12
C PRO A 51 -3.18 -11.34 -10.70
N THR A 52 -3.43 -11.18 -9.40
CA THR A 52 -4.17 -10.03 -8.85
C THR A 52 -3.43 -8.72 -9.12
N CYS A 53 -2.10 -8.76 -9.19
CA CYS A 53 -1.22 -7.65 -9.47
C CYS A 53 -0.76 -7.63 -10.94
N ASN A 54 -1.58 -8.18 -11.86
CA ASN A 54 -1.29 -8.30 -13.29
C ASN A 54 0.03 -9.04 -13.61
N GLY A 55 0.58 -9.81 -12.67
CA GLY A 55 1.88 -10.45 -12.83
C GLY A 55 3.08 -9.49 -12.78
N ASN A 56 2.87 -8.24 -12.35
CA ASN A 56 3.87 -7.16 -12.33
C ASN A 56 4.13 -6.66 -10.91
N GLY A 57 4.07 -7.57 -9.94
CA GLY A 57 4.26 -7.24 -8.54
C GLY A 57 3.84 -8.38 -7.61
N SER A 58 4.13 -8.17 -6.33
CA SER A 58 3.83 -9.10 -5.26
C SER A 58 2.53 -8.72 -4.55
N LEU A 59 1.63 -9.68 -4.33
CA LEU A 59 0.46 -9.47 -3.47
C LEU A 59 0.86 -9.70 -2.01
N VAL A 60 0.92 -8.62 -1.23
CA VAL A 60 1.33 -8.62 0.18
C VAL A 60 0.19 -8.04 1.03
N CYS A 61 -0.30 -8.84 1.99
CA CYS A 61 -1.39 -8.42 2.90
C CYS A 61 -2.65 -7.84 2.21
N GLY A 62 -2.95 -8.26 0.98
CA GLY A 62 -4.10 -7.77 0.21
C GLY A 62 -3.82 -6.59 -0.72
N ASN A 63 -2.60 -6.04 -0.70
CA ASN A 63 -2.18 -4.95 -1.58
C ASN A 63 -1.08 -5.42 -2.55
N CYS A 64 -0.97 -4.76 -3.70
CA CYS A 64 0.09 -5.03 -4.65
C CYS A 64 1.32 -4.15 -4.39
N GLU A 65 2.47 -4.77 -4.15
CA GLU A 65 3.79 -4.14 -4.20
C GLU A 65 4.33 -4.30 -5.63
N CYS A 66 4.26 -3.23 -6.43
CA CYS A 66 4.61 -3.28 -7.84
C CYS A 66 6.10 -3.35 -8.08
N ASP A 67 6.49 -4.11 -9.12
CA ASP A 67 7.86 -4.16 -9.58
C ASP A 67 8.31 -2.82 -10.15
N GLU A 68 9.63 -2.66 -10.30
CA GLU A 68 10.20 -1.44 -10.88
C GLU A 68 9.61 -1.16 -12.26
N GLY A 69 9.18 0.08 -12.47
CA GLY A 69 8.51 0.49 -13.71
C GLY A 69 7.01 0.17 -13.76
N TRP A 70 6.43 -0.44 -12.74
CA TRP A 70 4.98 -0.66 -12.67
C TRP A 70 4.32 0.17 -11.57
N SER A 71 3.06 0.55 -11.80
CA SER A 71 2.29 1.34 -10.84
C SER A 71 0.79 1.09 -10.95
N GLY A 72 0.03 1.68 -10.02
CA GLY A 72 -1.42 1.49 -9.90
C GLY A 72 -1.77 0.44 -8.85
N GLU A 73 -3.03 0.46 -8.42
CA GLU A 73 -3.57 -0.42 -7.37
C GLU A 73 -3.30 -1.92 -7.61
N PHE A 74 -3.25 -2.33 -8.87
CA PHE A 74 -3.02 -3.70 -9.29
C PHE A 74 -1.80 -3.83 -10.20
N CYS A 75 -0.86 -2.87 -10.17
CA CYS A 75 0.33 -2.85 -11.03
C CYS A 75 0.02 -2.91 -12.54
N GLN A 76 -1.09 -2.30 -12.95
CA GLN A 76 -1.57 -2.32 -14.33
C GLN A 76 -0.89 -1.30 -15.24
N CYS A 77 0.02 -0.47 -14.70
CA CYS A 77 0.56 0.68 -15.41
C CYS A 77 2.06 0.59 -15.63
N ASP A 78 2.46 0.33 -16.88
CA ASP A 78 3.84 0.29 -17.36
C ASP A 78 4.42 1.71 -17.57
N ALA A 79 5.33 2.12 -16.70
CA ALA A 79 6.01 3.40 -16.77
C ALA A 79 6.83 3.58 -18.06
N GLN A 80 7.26 2.55 -18.78
CA GLN A 80 7.93 2.73 -20.08
C GLN A 80 6.94 3.05 -21.21
N GLN A 81 5.72 2.50 -21.14
CA GLN A 81 4.64 2.87 -22.08
C GLN A 81 3.99 4.21 -21.72
N PHE A 82 4.17 4.63 -20.47
CA PHE A 82 3.44 5.73 -19.84
C PHE A 82 4.33 6.88 -19.33
N SER A 83 5.66 6.80 -19.48
CA SER A 83 6.62 7.87 -19.14
C SER A 83 6.38 9.14 -19.93
N ASP A 84 5.84 9.00 -21.14
CA ASP A 84 5.45 10.09 -22.04
C ASP A 84 3.93 10.30 -22.08
N ILE A 85 3.18 9.90 -21.04
CA ILE A 85 1.77 10.34 -20.93
C ILE A 85 1.76 11.82 -20.56
N THR A 86 1.77 12.63 -21.61
CA THR A 86 0.85 13.74 -21.66
C THR A 86 -0.56 13.16 -21.57
N THR A 87 -1.48 13.88 -20.91
CA THR A 87 -2.91 13.54 -20.83
C THR A 87 -3.59 13.41 -22.20
N ASP A 88 -2.85 13.56 -23.30
CA ASP A 88 -3.27 13.48 -24.69
C ASP A 88 -3.74 12.08 -25.10
N LYS A 89 -3.18 10.98 -24.55
CA LYS A 89 -3.72 9.61 -24.80
C LYS A 89 -5.17 9.44 -24.34
N CYS A 90 -5.63 10.32 -23.46
CA CYS A 90 -6.99 10.33 -22.94
C CYS A 90 -7.85 11.46 -23.53
N LYS A 91 -7.37 12.19 -24.54
CA LYS A 91 -8.17 13.15 -25.31
C LYS A 91 -8.64 12.50 -26.61
N SER A 92 -9.84 12.88 -27.06
CA SER A 92 -10.37 12.39 -28.35
C SER A 92 -9.65 13.01 -29.56
N SER A 93 -9.02 14.17 -29.38
CA SER A 93 -8.26 14.89 -30.40
C SER A 93 -7.20 15.79 -29.73
N ASN A 94 -6.20 16.22 -30.50
CA ASN A 94 -5.16 17.16 -30.05
C ASN A 94 -5.59 18.63 -30.18
N GLU A 95 -6.88 18.89 -30.40
CA GLU A 95 -7.41 20.25 -30.58
C GLU A 95 -7.42 21.02 -29.26
N THR A 96 -7.23 22.34 -29.36
CA THR A 96 -7.26 23.27 -28.22
C THR A 96 -8.66 23.24 -27.59
N GLY A 97 -8.80 22.59 -26.43
CA GLY A 97 -10.07 22.47 -25.71
C GLY A 97 -10.62 21.05 -25.60
N ALA A 98 -9.97 20.04 -26.20
CA ALA A 98 -10.35 18.65 -26.00
C ALA A 98 -10.22 18.25 -24.52
N LEU A 99 -11.35 17.83 -23.92
CA LEU A 99 -11.41 17.42 -22.52
C LEU A 99 -10.82 16.02 -22.35
N ILE A 100 -10.04 15.84 -21.27
CA ILE A 100 -9.56 14.53 -20.85
C ILE A 100 -10.77 13.64 -20.53
N CYS A 101 -10.82 12.47 -21.13
CA CYS A 101 -11.91 11.51 -21.02
C CYS A 101 -13.29 12.12 -21.28
N SER A 102 -13.35 13.10 -22.20
CA SER A 102 -14.55 13.86 -22.53
C SER A 102 -15.22 14.50 -21.30
N GLY A 103 -14.45 14.77 -20.22
CA GLY A 103 -14.95 15.29 -18.94
C GLY A 103 -15.68 14.26 -18.06
N ASN A 104 -15.83 13.02 -18.51
CA ASN A 104 -16.66 11.99 -17.88
C ASN A 104 -15.86 10.89 -17.18
N GLY A 105 -14.59 11.13 -16.86
CA GLY A 105 -13.74 10.14 -16.25
C GLY A 105 -12.40 10.68 -15.81
N GLU A 106 -11.57 9.78 -15.31
CA GLU A 106 -10.17 10.05 -14.99
C GLU A 106 -9.27 9.30 -15.96
N CYS A 107 -8.22 9.97 -16.45
CA CYS A 107 -7.16 9.32 -17.20
C CYS A 107 -6.25 8.58 -16.23
N LYS A 108 -6.25 7.25 -16.28
CA LYS A 108 -5.32 6.41 -15.53
C LYS A 108 -4.52 5.59 -16.52
N CYS A 109 -3.21 5.82 -16.58
CA CYS A 109 -2.30 5.02 -17.38
C CYS A 109 -2.68 5.01 -18.87
N GLY A 110 -3.12 6.18 -19.37
CA GLY A 110 -3.47 6.38 -20.77
C GLY A 110 -4.84 5.85 -21.15
N VAL A 111 -5.58 5.32 -20.19
CA VAL A 111 -6.94 4.79 -20.38
C VAL A 111 -7.93 5.61 -19.56
N CYS A 112 -9.07 5.92 -20.17
CA CYS A 112 -10.15 6.62 -19.49
C CYS A 112 -10.97 5.68 -18.61
N ARG A 113 -10.92 5.90 -17.29
CA ARG A 113 -11.84 5.29 -16.34
C ARG A 113 -13.06 6.19 -16.17
N CYS A 114 -14.14 5.86 -16.87
CA CYS A 114 -15.38 6.63 -16.84
C CYS A 114 -16.02 6.58 -15.44
N LYS A 115 -16.62 7.70 -15.03
CA LYS A 115 -17.42 7.76 -13.82
C LYS A 115 -18.64 6.86 -13.99
N LEU A 116 -18.88 5.98 -13.03
CA LEU A 116 -20.11 5.22 -12.97
C LEU A 116 -21.23 6.21 -12.66
N VAL A 117 -22.20 6.34 -13.56
CA VAL A 117 -23.46 7.01 -13.25
C VAL A 117 -24.27 6.07 -12.35
N PRO A 118 -24.65 6.47 -11.12
CA PRO A 118 -25.57 5.69 -10.32
C PRO A 118 -26.83 5.47 -11.15
N PHE A 119 -27.24 4.20 -11.32
CA PHE A 119 -28.50 3.88 -11.96
C PHE A 119 -29.63 4.49 -11.14
N HIS A 120 -30.09 5.68 -11.51
CA HIS A 120 -31.44 6.09 -11.18
C HIS A 120 -32.36 5.14 -11.94
N HIS A 121 -32.93 4.20 -11.19
CA HIS A 121 -34.11 3.44 -11.58
C HIS A 121 -35.11 4.45 -12.15
N HIS A 122 -35.21 4.54 -13.48
CA HIS A 122 -36.38 5.10 -14.11
C HIS A 122 -37.54 4.23 -13.65
N LEU A 123 -38.34 4.77 -12.72
CA LEU A 123 -39.64 4.25 -12.36
C LEU A 123 -40.34 3.90 -13.68
N LYS A 124 -40.68 2.60 -13.79
CA LYS A 124 -41.45 2.03 -14.89
C LYS A 124 -42.66 2.93 -15.17
N GLN A 125 -42.87 3.22 -16.45
CA GLN A 125 -44.22 3.54 -16.95
C GLN A 125 -45.21 2.45 -16.55
#